data_AF-T1G0D5-F1
#
_entry.id   AF-T1G0D5-F1
#
_cell.length_a   1.000
_cell.length_b   1.000
_cell.length_c   1.000
_cell.angle_alpha   90.00
_cell.angle_beta   90.00
_cell.angle_gamma   90.00
#
_symmetry.space_group_name_H-M   'P 1'
#
loop_
_entity.id
_entity.type
_entity.pdbx_description
1 polymer ?
#
loop_
_entity_poly.entity_id
_entity_poly.type
_entity_poly.pdbx_seq_one_letter_code
_entity_poly.pdbx_strand_id
1 'polypeptide(L)'
;MQYFKKYAETHASEFDEIVRLLSFSNWEFLDIVTPLALANAGFYRLESHEIPDAVKCAFCHLVLINWKVTDVVIDEHRAKRANCQFIRNRASTTNVPIDPKLLFCHSYINSDNESTTHSYNNDNKTNSNNHAINYNRAMEENTRLKELRQCKVCLDKEMDTVFLPCGHFMCCTSCAAKINNCAVCRLLIRGTVNAFIPPV
;
A
#
# COMPACT_ATOMS: atom_id res chain seq x y z
N MET A 1 3.89 4.80 -13.15
CA MET A 1 2.48 4.95 -13.61
C MET A 1 2.06 3.99 -14.72
N GLN A 2 2.92 3.63 -15.70
CA GLN A 2 2.50 2.75 -16.81
C GLN A 2 2.14 1.31 -16.38
N TYR A 3 2.86 0.76 -15.39
CA TYR A 3 2.58 -0.57 -14.81
C TYR A 3 1.21 -0.62 -14.12
N PHE A 4 0.92 0.36 -13.26
CA PHE A 4 -0.35 0.42 -12.53
C PHE A 4 -1.56 0.70 -13.44
N LYS A 5 -1.39 1.45 -14.53
CA LYS A 5 -2.45 1.58 -15.55
C LYS A 5 -2.75 0.23 -16.21
N LYS A 6 -1.72 -0.50 -16.64
CA LYS A 6 -1.86 -1.86 -17.20
C LYS A 6 -2.42 -2.87 -16.18
N TYR A 7 -2.08 -2.73 -14.89
CA TYR A 7 -2.65 -3.53 -13.81
C TYR A 7 -4.14 -3.24 -13.62
N ALA A 8 -4.54 -1.97 -13.52
CA ALA A 8 -5.94 -1.57 -13.40
C ALA A 8 -6.77 -1.96 -14.64
N GLU A 9 -6.19 -1.94 -15.84
CA GLU A 9 -6.83 -2.41 -17.08
C GLU A 9 -7.11 -3.94 -17.07
N THR A 10 -6.32 -4.71 -16.31
CA THR A 10 -6.46 -6.18 -16.21
C THR A 10 -7.14 -6.64 -14.92
N HIS A 11 -7.21 -5.77 -13.92
CA HIS A 11 -7.80 -6.00 -12.60
C HIS A 11 -8.80 -4.88 -12.30
N ALA A 12 -9.87 -4.77 -13.08
CA ALA A 12 -10.80 -3.63 -13.06
C ALA A 12 -11.86 -3.69 -11.95
N SER A 13 -11.54 -4.27 -10.78
CA SER A 13 -12.51 -4.44 -9.71
C SER A 13 -12.23 -3.52 -8.53
N GLU A 14 -13.25 -2.78 -8.08
CA GLU A 14 -13.18 -1.96 -6.87
C GLU A 14 -12.91 -2.76 -5.58
N PHE A 15 -12.94 -4.11 -5.62
CA PHE A 15 -12.55 -4.96 -4.51
C PHE A 15 -11.04 -4.99 -4.27
N ASP A 16 -10.24 -4.57 -5.24
CA ASP A 16 -8.78 -4.43 -5.14
C ASP A 16 -8.40 -3.05 -4.61
N GLU A 17 -7.65 -3.02 -3.51
CA GLU A 17 -7.22 -1.75 -2.89
C GLU A 17 -6.31 -0.90 -3.78
N ILE A 18 -5.50 -1.51 -4.64
CA ILE A 18 -4.68 -0.76 -5.61
C ILE A 18 -5.58 -0.04 -6.61
N VAL A 19 -6.63 -0.71 -7.10
CA VAL A 19 -7.59 -0.10 -8.04
C VAL A 19 -8.31 1.06 -7.36
N ARG A 20 -8.75 0.86 -6.11
CA ARG A 20 -9.33 1.95 -5.31
C ARG A 20 -8.36 3.12 -5.16
N LEU A 21 -7.10 2.86 -4.84
CA LEU A 21 -6.07 3.89 -4.71
C LEU A 21 -5.84 4.66 -6.02
N LEU A 22 -5.80 3.95 -7.16
CA LEU A 22 -5.58 4.56 -8.48
C LEU A 22 -6.75 5.43 -8.95
N SER A 23 -7.97 5.19 -8.45
CA SER A 23 -9.13 6.04 -8.76
C SER A 23 -8.97 7.50 -8.30
N PHE A 24 -8.06 7.75 -7.35
CA PHE A 24 -7.76 9.09 -6.83
C PHE A 24 -6.71 9.84 -7.65
N SER A 25 -6.57 9.53 -8.94
CA SER A 25 -5.70 10.31 -9.83
C SER A 25 -6.12 11.79 -9.81
N ASN A 26 -5.15 12.68 -9.60
CA ASN A 26 -5.37 14.13 -9.44
C ASN A 26 -6.33 14.50 -8.30
N TRP A 27 -6.24 13.80 -7.17
CA TRP A 27 -6.99 14.16 -5.97
C TRP A 27 -6.48 15.48 -5.38
N GLU A 28 -7.35 16.48 -5.31
CA GLU A 28 -7.01 17.85 -4.90
C GLU A 28 -7.09 18.06 -3.38
N PHE A 29 -7.63 17.11 -2.62
CA PHE A 29 -7.89 17.23 -1.18
C PHE A 29 -6.84 16.53 -0.30
N LEU A 30 -5.58 16.47 -0.77
CA LEU A 30 -4.49 15.77 -0.08
C LEU A 30 -4.24 16.30 1.34
N ASP A 31 -4.46 17.59 1.56
CA ASP A 31 -4.27 18.23 2.87
C ASP A 31 -5.44 17.97 3.85
N ILE A 32 -6.53 17.36 3.38
CA ILE A 32 -7.73 17.04 4.16
C ILE A 32 -7.80 15.55 4.43
N VAL A 33 -7.72 14.74 3.38
CA VAL A 33 -7.84 13.28 3.47
C VAL A 33 -7.02 12.61 2.37
N THR A 34 -6.20 11.63 2.77
CA THR A 34 -5.28 10.97 1.83
C THR A 34 -5.97 9.85 1.03
N PRO A 35 -5.65 9.69 -0.26
CA PRO A 35 -6.11 8.56 -1.09
C PRO A 35 -5.84 7.20 -0.48
N LEU A 36 -4.69 7.03 0.19
CA LEU A 36 -4.33 5.77 0.83
C LEU A 36 -5.28 5.45 2.00
N ALA A 37 -5.61 6.44 2.83
CA ALA A 37 -6.59 6.25 3.91
C ALA A 37 -7.98 5.89 3.36
N LEU A 38 -8.41 6.54 2.27
CA LEU A 38 -9.67 6.25 1.59
C LEU A 38 -9.71 4.83 1.03
N ALA A 39 -8.70 4.44 0.26
CA ALA A 39 -8.60 3.09 -0.35
C ALA A 39 -8.55 1.97 0.70
N ASN A 40 -7.75 2.16 1.76
CA ASN A 40 -7.62 1.23 2.88
C ASN A 40 -8.92 1.07 3.68
N ALA A 41 -9.76 2.12 3.73
CA ALA A 41 -11.07 2.08 4.38
C ALA A 41 -12.20 1.54 3.45
N GLY A 42 -11.84 1.07 2.25
CA GLY A 42 -12.75 0.44 1.31
C GLY A 42 -13.36 1.38 0.28
N PHE A 43 -12.87 2.62 0.16
CA PHE A 43 -13.43 3.65 -0.71
C PHE A 43 -12.63 3.87 -1.99
N TYR A 44 -13.35 4.16 -3.08
CA TYR A 44 -12.80 4.66 -4.34
C TYR A 44 -13.48 5.99 -4.70
N ARG A 45 -12.80 6.81 -5.51
CA ARG A 45 -13.32 8.11 -5.97
C ARG A 45 -14.50 7.92 -6.92
N LEU A 46 -15.52 8.76 -6.78
CA LEU A 46 -16.51 8.97 -7.84
C LEU A 46 -16.07 10.14 -8.72
N GLU A 47 -16.01 9.92 -10.03
CA GLU A 47 -15.78 11.01 -10.97
C GLU A 47 -17.03 11.88 -11.08
N SER A 48 -17.01 13.06 -10.45
CA SER A 48 -18.07 14.06 -10.53
C SER A 48 -17.46 15.47 -10.51
N HIS A 49 -17.92 16.32 -11.41
CA HIS A 49 -17.56 17.74 -11.41
C HIS A 49 -18.30 18.54 -10.34
N GLU A 50 -19.48 18.08 -9.92
CA GLU A 50 -20.31 18.79 -8.93
C GLU A 50 -19.89 18.48 -7.50
N ILE A 51 -19.37 17.27 -7.26
CA ILE A 51 -18.96 16.80 -5.93
C ILE A 51 -17.58 16.15 -6.05
N PRO A 52 -16.51 16.97 -6.14
CA PRO A 52 -15.17 16.50 -6.47
C PRO A 52 -14.54 15.60 -5.39
N ASP A 53 -15.04 15.66 -4.16
CA ASP A 53 -14.54 14.90 -3.01
C ASP A 53 -15.36 13.63 -2.70
N ALA A 54 -16.32 13.27 -3.57
CA ALA A 54 -17.17 12.12 -3.37
C ALA A 54 -16.42 10.80 -3.47
N VAL A 55 -16.65 9.92 -2.51
CA VAL A 55 -16.09 8.56 -2.50
C VAL A 55 -17.17 7.53 -2.21
N LYS A 56 -17.00 6.32 -2.76
CA LYS A 56 -17.96 5.21 -2.60
C LYS A 56 -17.27 3.96 -2.08
N CYS A 57 -17.91 3.29 -1.13
CA CYS A 57 -17.44 2.01 -0.63
C CYS A 57 -17.70 0.90 -1.65
N ALA A 58 -16.70 0.08 -1.93
CA ALA A 58 -16.80 -1.08 -2.83
C ALA A 58 -17.77 -2.17 -2.32
N PHE A 59 -17.95 -2.29 -1.00
CA PHE A 59 -18.64 -3.43 -0.38
C PHE A 59 -20.06 -3.11 0.09
N CYS A 60 -20.29 -1.92 0.63
CA CYS A 60 -21.63 -1.52 1.10
C CYS A 60 -22.23 -0.35 0.33
N HIS A 61 -21.52 0.16 -0.69
CA HIS A 61 -21.95 1.25 -1.56
C HIS A 61 -22.29 2.57 -0.83
N LEU A 62 -21.86 2.73 0.43
CA LEU A 62 -21.91 4.00 1.14
C LEU A 62 -21.16 5.07 0.34
N VAL A 63 -21.79 6.23 0.14
CA VAL A 63 -21.17 7.42 -0.42
C VAL A 63 -20.92 8.42 0.69
N LEU A 64 -19.71 8.97 0.76
CA LEU A 64 -19.31 10.03 1.69
C LEU A 64 -18.75 11.21 0.90
N ILE A 65 -19.01 12.42 1.41
CA ILE A 65 -18.69 13.73 0.82
C ILE A 65 -18.42 14.72 1.96
N ASN A 66 -17.89 15.90 1.63
CA ASN A 66 -17.57 17.01 2.54
C ASN A 66 -16.56 16.62 3.64
N TRP A 67 -15.44 16.01 3.23
CA TRP A 67 -14.38 15.58 4.15
C TRP A 67 -13.76 16.74 4.94
N LYS A 68 -13.44 16.49 6.20
CA LYS A 68 -12.75 17.43 7.09
C LYS A 68 -11.42 16.85 7.56
N VAL A 69 -10.48 17.73 7.89
CA VAL A 69 -9.14 17.36 8.42
C VAL A 69 -9.23 16.52 9.71
N THR A 70 -10.33 16.66 10.45
CA THR A 70 -10.60 15.92 11.69
C THR A 70 -11.18 14.52 11.46
N ASP A 71 -11.60 14.19 10.24
CA ASP A 71 -12.34 12.96 9.98
C ASP A 71 -11.38 11.77 9.88
N VAL A 72 -11.71 10.70 10.62
CA VAL A 72 -11.05 9.40 10.49
C VAL A 72 -11.90 8.52 9.58
N VAL A 73 -11.39 8.24 8.37
CA VAL A 73 -12.17 7.60 7.29
C VAL A 73 -12.88 6.32 7.71
N ILE A 74 -12.18 5.42 8.41
CA ILE A 74 -12.75 4.14 8.83
C ILE A 74 -13.83 4.30 9.90
N ASP A 75 -13.73 5.34 10.73
CA ASP A 75 -14.71 5.63 11.77
C ASP A 75 -15.97 6.24 11.17
N GLU A 76 -15.84 7.14 10.18
CA GLU A 76 -16.98 7.64 9.40
C GLU A 76 -17.72 6.50 8.69
N HIS A 77 -16.98 5.56 8.08
CA HIS A 77 -17.56 4.38 7.47
C HIS A 77 -18.33 3.53 8.49
N ARG A 78 -17.70 3.22 9.63
CA ARG A 78 -18.32 2.43 10.70
C ARG A 78 -19.55 3.10 11.28
N ALA A 79 -19.50 4.42 11.51
CA ALA A 79 -20.60 5.19 12.07
C ALA A 79 -21.84 5.19 11.15
N LYS A 80 -21.65 5.30 9.82
CA LYS A 80 -22.76 5.34 8.86
C LYS A 80 -23.22 3.96 8.38
N ARG A 81 -22.34 2.95 8.41
CA ARG A 81 -22.61 1.58 7.95
C ARG A 81 -21.90 0.53 8.81
N ALA A 82 -22.23 0.45 10.09
CA ALA A 82 -21.69 -0.57 11.00
C ALA A 82 -21.91 -2.02 10.52
N ASN A 83 -22.97 -2.25 9.73
CA ASN A 83 -23.29 -3.56 9.16
C ASN A 83 -22.57 -3.90 7.85
N CYS A 84 -21.75 -3.01 7.31
CA CYS A 84 -20.93 -3.28 6.12
C CYS A 84 -20.08 -4.53 6.35
N GLN A 85 -20.10 -5.49 5.40
CA GLN A 85 -19.33 -6.74 5.54
C GLN A 85 -17.82 -6.48 5.68
N PHE A 86 -17.30 -5.47 4.98
CA PHE A 86 -15.91 -5.03 5.10
C PHE A 86 -15.58 -4.51 6.51
N ILE A 87 -16.49 -3.74 7.13
CA ILE A 87 -16.32 -3.24 8.50
C ILE A 87 -16.43 -4.36 9.53
N ARG A 88 -17.39 -5.27 9.35
CA ARG A 88 -17.65 -6.36 10.30
C ARG A 88 -16.56 -7.43 10.27
N ASN A 89 -16.15 -7.85 9.09
CA ASN A 89 -15.16 -8.89 8.90
C ASN A 89 -14.49 -8.76 7.53
N ARG A 90 -13.48 -7.90 7.45
CA ARG A 90 -12.67 -7.67 6.24
C ARG A 90 -12.15 -8.97 5.62
N ALA A 91 -11.69 -9.93 6.43
CA ALA A 91 -11.16 -11.20 5.95
C ALA A 91 -12.21 -12.12 5.30
N SER A 92 -13.51 -11.88 5.54
CA SER A 92 -14.61 -12.61 4.91
C SER A 92 -15.10 -12.02 3.58
N THR A 93 -14.51 -10.92 3.13
CA THR A 93 -14.88 -10.26 1.88
C THR A 93 -13.95 -10.67 0.74
N THR A 94 -14.33 -10.34 -0.50
CA THR A 94 -13.47 -10.46 -1.69
C THR A 94 -12.39 -9.37 -1.77
N ASN A 95 -12.10 -8.69 -0.66
CA ASN A 95 -11.11 -7.62 -0.62
C ASN A 95 -9.71 -8.15 -0.93
N VAL A 96 -9.07 -7.58 -1.94
CA VAL A 96 -7.66 -7.83 -2.24
C VAL A 96 -6.84 -6.71 -1.60
N PRO A 97 -6.08 -6.99 -0.53
CA PRO A 97 -5.30 -5.96 0.15
C PRO A 97 -4.13 -5.49 -0.72
N ILE A 98 -3.71 -4.23 -0.56
CA ILE A 98 -2.46 -3.77 -1.19
C ILE A 98 -1.33 -4.64 -0.66
N ASP A 99 -0.61 -5.32 -1.55
CA ASP A 99 0.63 -6.00 -1.17
C ASP A 99 1.56 -4.96 -0.53
N PRO A 100 2.03 -5.16 0.72
CA PRO A 100 2.99 -4.26 1.36
C PRO A 100 4.22 -4.00 0.48
N LYS A 101 4.59 -4.96 -0.38
CA LYS A 101 5.61 -4.75 -1.41
C LYS A 101 5.22 -3.64 -2.35
N LEU A 102 3.98 -3.54 -2.84
CA LEU A 102 3.48 -2.44 -3.69
C LEU A 102 3.37 -1.10 -2.95
N LEU A 103 3.11 -1.13 -1.64
CA LEU A 103 3.13 0.05 -0.76
C LEU A 103 4.54 0.64 -0.62
N PHE A 104 5.57 -0.21 -0.61
CA PHE A 104 6.99 0.19 -0.62
C PHE A 104 7.61 0.27 -2.03
N CYS A 105 6.99 -0.38 -3.02
CA CYS A 105 7.43 -0.51 -4.40
C CYS A 105 6.45 0.20 -5.34
N HIS A 106 6.39 1.49 -5.12
CA HIS A 106 6.18 2.40 -6.22
C HIS A 106 7.34 2.31 -7.26
N SER A 107 8.36 1.49 -7.01
CA SER A 107 9.31 0.92 -7.97
C SER A 107 9.63 -0.55 -7.64
N TYR A 108 9.28 -1.52 -8.48
CA TYR A 108 10.26 -2.47 -9.06
C TYR A 108 9.69 -3.18 -10.29
N ILE A 109 10.46 -3.08 -11.36
CA ILE A 109 10.32 -3.78 -12.64
C ILE A 109 11.06 -5.11 -12.52
N ASN A 110 10.50 -6.14 -13.18
CA ASN A 110 10.98 -7.52 -13.45
C ASN A 110 10.82 -8.53 -12.30
N SER A 111 9.83 -9.41 -12.40
CA SER A 111 9.87 -10.76 -13.02
C SER A 111 10.77 -11.71 -12.23
N ASP A 112 10.14 -12.63 -11.51
CA ASP A 112 10.21 -14.03 -11.88
C ASP A 112 9.04 -14.80 -11.26
N ASN A 113 8.58 -15.76 -12.04
CA ASN A 113 7.51 -16.69 -11.73
C ASN A 113 7.82 -17.44 -10.43
N GLU A 114 6.82 -17.61 -9.57
CA GLU A 114 6.55 -18.95 -9.05
C GLU A 114 5.08 -19.11 -8.66
N SER A 115 4.40 -19.82 -9.54
CA SER A 115 3.17 -20.54 -9.26
C SER A 115 3.44 -21.66 -8.27
N THR A 116 2.37 -22.03 -7.55
CA THR A 116 2.14 -23.34 -6.90
C THR A 116 2.83 -23.52 -5.53
N THR A 117 2.25 -24.13 -4.50
CA THR A 117 1.20 -25.16 -4.42
C THR A 117 0.49 -25.04 -3.07
N HIS A 118 -0.84 -25.12 -3.07
CA HIS A 118 -1.55 -25.74 -1.96
C HIS A 118 -1.27 -27.25 -2.06
N SER A 119 -0.58 -27.81 -1.08
CA SER A 119 -0.64 -29.25 -0.80
C SER A 119 -0.80 -29.45 0.71
N TYR A 120 -2.03 -29.76 1.11
CA TYR A 120 -2.25 -30.55 2.31
C TYR A 120 -1.66 -31.93 2.07
N ASN A 121 -0.74 -32.36 2.92
CA ASN A 121 -0.66 -33.75 3.35
C ASN A 121 -0.10 -33.82 4.78
N ASN A 122 -0.85 -34.55 5.62
CA ASN A 122 -0.44 -34.99 6.94
C ASN A 122 0.78 -35.91 6.83
N ASP A 123 1.75 -35.75 7.72
CA ASP A 123 2.44 -36.87 8.34
C ASP A 123 3.08 -36.47 9.69
N ASN A 124 2.70 -37.20 10.73
CA ASN A 124 3.21 -37.06 12.09
C ASN A 124 4.63 -37.65 12.19
N LYS A 125 5.66 -36.80 12.41
CA LYS A 125 6.84 -37.15 13.25
C LYS A 125 7.76 -35.96 13.59
N THR A 126 7.99 -35.82 14.90
CA THR A 126 9.15 -35.23 15.62
C THR A 126 9.12 -33.74 16.02
N ASN A 127 9.04 -33.55 17.34
CA ASN A 127 9.00 -32.28 18.07
C ASN A 127 10.33 -31.49 18.09
N SER A 128 11.42 -32.01 17.51
CA SER A 128 12.68 -31.27 17.28
C SER A 128 12.68 -30.49 15.96
N ASN A 129 11.91 -30.93 14.96
CA ASN A 129 11.86 -30.25 13.65
C ASN A 129 11.09 -28.93 13.73
N ASN A 130 10.12 -28.80 14.65
CA ASN A 130 9.33 -27.58 14.83
C ASN A 130 10.16 -26.37 15.30
N HIS A 131 11.21 -26.58 16.09
CA HIS A 131 12.04 -25.47 16.57
C HIS A 131 12.94 -24.93 15.46
N ALA A 132 13.62 -25.83 14.73
CA ALA A 132 14.44 -25.44 13.57
C ALA A 132 13.61 -24.76 12.48
N ILE A 133 12.41 -25.27 12.18
CA ILE A 133 11.47 -24.65 11.22
C ILE A 133 11.04 -23.25 11.69
N ASN A 134 10.78 -23.06 12.98
CA ASN A 134 10.41 -21.74 13.52
C ASN A 134 11.58 -20.75 13.49
N TYR A 135 12.80 -21.19 13.78
CA TYR A 135 14.00 -20.34 13.68
C TYR A 135 14.30 -19.95 12.24
N ASN A 136 14.21 -20.89 11.30
CA ASN A 136 14.39 -20.60 9.88
C ASN A 136 13.37 -19.56 9.41
N ARG A 137 12.08 -19.74 9.74
CA ARG A 137 11.03 -18.77 9.43
C ARG A 137 11.27 -17.40 10.07
N ALA A 138 11.71 -17.35 11.32
CA ALA A 138 12.03 -16.10 12.01
C ALA A 138 13.26 -15.41 11.40
N MET A 139 14.24 -16.17 10.93
CA MET A 139 15.45 -15.66 10.28
C MET A 139 15.17 -15.16 8.86
N GLU A 140 14.35 -15.89 8.10
CA GLU A 140 13.80 -15.47 6.81
C GLU A 140 13.01 -14.17 6.96
N GLU A 141 12.13 -14.08 7.97
CA GLU A 141 11.36 -12.86 8.21
C GLU A 141 12.25 -11.68 8.60
N ASN A 142 13.25 -11.88 9.46
CA ASN A 142 14.22 -10.84 9.79
C ASN A 142 15.02 -10.37 8.58
N THR A 143 15.36 -11.29 7.68
CA THR A 143 16.06 -10.95 6.42
C THR A 143 15.13 -10.14 5.51
N ARG A 144 13.88 -10.59 5.35
CA ARG A 144 12.85 -9.89 4.58
C ARG A 144 12.58 -8.49 5.12
N LEU A 145 12.47 -8.32 6.43
CA LEU A 145 12.25 -7.02 7.08
C LEU A 145 13.43 -6.07 6.83
N LYS A 146 14.67 -6.57 6.88
CA LYS A 146 15.86 -5.78 6.53
C LYS A 146 15.85 -5.35 5.06
N GLU A 147 15.51 -6.27 4.15
CA GLU A 147 15.40 -5.96 2.73
C GLU A 147 14.32 -4.91 2.46
N LEU A 148 13.18 -4.96 3.16
CA LEU A 148 12.11 -3.96 3.04
C LEU A 148 12.55 -2.57 3.49
N ARG A 149 13.49 -2.45 4.44
CA ARG A 149 14.02 -1.16 4.93
C ARG A 149 15.22 -0.63 4.15
N GLN A 150 15.80 -1.43 3.25
CA GLN A 150 17.04 -1.06 2.56
C GLN A 150 16.81 -0.12 1.36
N CYS A 151 17.71 0.86 1.20
CA CYS A 151 17.77 1.80 0.07
C CYS A 151 17.83 1.06 -1.26
N LYS A 152 16.88 1.35 -2.14
CA LYS A 152 16.75 0.69 -3.45
C LYS A 152 17.69 1.21 -4.54
N VAL A 153 18.51 2.20 -4.19
CA VAL A 153 19.51 2.77 -5.11
C VAL A 153 20.89 2.19 -4.85
N CYS A 154 21.34 2.16 -3.60
CA CYS A 154 22.67 1.65 -3.25
C CYS A 154 22.67 0.24 -2.65
N LEU A 155 21.51 -0.28 -2.21
CA LEU A 155 21.38 -1.59 -1.54
C LEU A 155 22.36 -1.76 -0.37
N ASP A 156 22.67 -0.66 0.31
CA ASP A 156 23.69 -0.61 1.37
C ASP A 156 23.08 -0.03 2.65
N LYS A 157 22.60 1.22 2.59
CA LYS A 157 22.01 1.93 3.74
C LYS A 157 20.50 1.70 3.85
N GLU A 158 19.94 1.94 5.01
CA GLU A 158 18.47 2.03 5.16
C GLU A 158 17.91 3.24 4.43
N MET A 159 16.64 3.13 4.02
CA MET A 159 15.88 4.27 3.53
C MET A 159 15.65 5.25 4.68
N ASP A 160 15.84 6.53 4.41
CA ASP A 160 15.67 7.60 5.41
C ASP A 160 15.15 8.90 4.79
N THR A 161 14.89 8.93 3.46
CA THR A 161 14.52 10.15 2.75
C THR A 161 13.20 10.04 1.99
N VAL A 162 12.31 11.00 2.24
CA VAL A 162 11.04 11.21 1.51
C VAL A 162 11.20 12.35 0.51
N PHE A 163 10.71 12.16 -0.72
CA PHE A 163 10.72 13.21 -1.75
C PHE A 163 9.47 14.08 -1.74
N LEU A 164 9.64 15.39 -1.86
CA LEU A 164 8.54 16.35 -1.97
C LEU A 164 8.36 16.83 -3.43
N PRO A 165 7.11 16.97 -3.90
CA PRO A 165 5.84 16.76 -3.18
C PRO A 165 5.28 15.32 -3.26
N CYS A 166 5.96 14.38 -3.93
CA CYS A 166 5.36 13.09 -4.26
C CYS A 166 5.24 12.08 -3.10
N GLY A 167 5.96 12.30 -1.99
CA GLY A 167 5.91 11.46 -0.80
C GLY A 167 6.63 10.11 -0.91
N HIS A 168 7.35 9.83 -2.02
CA HIS A 168 7.98 8.52 -2.21
C HIS A 168 9.23 8.34 -1.34
N PHE A 169 9.28 7.21 -0.64
CA PHE A 169 10.32 6.82 0.32
C PHE A 169 11.03 5.56 -0.17
N MET A 170 12.13 5.73 -0.90
CA MET A 170 12.78 4.61 -1.61
C MET A 170 14.30 4.55 -1.46
N CYS A 171 14.92 5.58 -0.87
CA CYS A 171 16.38 5.66 -0.81
C CYS A 171 16.90 6.37 0.44
N CYS A 172 18.21 6.23 0.64
CA CYS A 172 18.96 6.94 1.67
C CYS A 172 19.32 8.38 1.22
N THR A 173 19.67 9.23 2.18
CA THR A 173 19.99 10.65 1.98
C THR A 173 21.14 10.83 0.98
N SER A 174 22.15 9.95 1.04
CA SER A 174 23.29 10.03 0.11
C SER A 174 22.93 9.68 -1.34
N CYS A 175 21.88 8.89 -1.56
CA CYS A 175 21.37 8.58 -2.89
C CYS A 175 20.40 9.67 -3.37
N ALA A 176 19.56 10.20 -2.46
CA ALA A 176 18.66 11.30 -2.75
C ALA A 176 19.40 12.53 -3.30
N ALA A 177 20.55 12.89 -2.72
CA ALA A 177 21.35 14.03 -3.15
C ALA A 177 21.90 13.94 -4.60
N LYS A 178 21.83 12.76 -5.23
CA LYS A 178 22.38 12.50 -6.57
C LYS A 178 21.29 12.44 -7.65
N ILE A 179 20.02 12.62 -7.29
CA ILE A 179 18.90 12.51 -8.23
C ILE A 179 17.98 13.73 -8.13
N ASN A 180 17.51 14.20 -9.28
CA ASN A 180 16.63 15.38 -9.36
C ASN A 180 15.16 15.00 -9.59
N ASN A 181 14.91 13.78 -10.06
CA ASN A 181 13.58 13.26 -10.33
C ASN A 181 13.37 11.97 -9.53
N CYS A 182 12.18 11.82 -8.97
CA CYS A 182 11.81 10.61 -8.24
C CYS A 182 11.81 9.39 -9.18
N ALA A 183 12.55 8.32 -8.85
CA ALA A 183 12.64 7.14 -9.71
C ALA A 183 11.33 6.33 -9.79
N VAL A 184 10.39 6.58 -8.87
CA VAL A 184 9.04 6.00 -8.88
C VAL A 184 8.13 6.71 -9.88
N CYS A 185 7.91 8.01 -9.66
CA CYS A 185 6.84 8.77 -10.33
C CYS A 185 7.38 9.75 -11.37
N ARG A 186 8.70 9.91 -11.45
CA ARG A 186 9.44 10.83 -12.33
C ARG A 186 9.17 12.31 -12.06
N LEU A 187 8.39 12.64 -11.03
CA LEU A 187 8.16 14.01 -10.61
C LEU A 187 9.48 14.65 -10.16
N LEU A 188 9.65 15.94 -10.46
CA LEU A 188 10.78 16.75 -10.02
C LEU A 188 10.78 16.83 -8.49
N ILE A 189 11.91 16.52 -7.88
CA ILE A 189 12.11 16.60 -6.44
C ILE A 189 12.35 18.08 -6.10
N ARG A 190 11.38 18.70 -5.43
CA ARG A 190 11.47 20.11 -4.99
C ARG A 190 12.10 20.27 -3.60
N GLY A 191 12.17 19.17 -2.85
CA GLY A 191 12.77 19.11 -1.53
C GLY A 191 12.77 17.68 -1.01
N THR A 192 13.47 17.47 0.09
CA THR A 192 13.60 16.16 0.75
C THR A 192 13.35 16.31 2.25
N VAL A 193 12.73 15.29 2.86
CA VAL A 193 12.53 15.22 4.31
C VAL A 193 13.15 13.94 4.82
N ASN A 194 13.92 14.03 5.91
CA ASN A 194 14.45 12.85 6.58
C ASN A 194 13.36 12.23 7.46
N ALA A 195 13.06 10.95 7.25
CA ALA A 195 12.10 10.20 8.04
C ALA A 195 12.80 9.45 9.18
N PHE A 196 12.21 9.50 10.37
CA PHE A 196 12.59 8.65 11.48
C PHE A 196 11.90 7.30 11.36
N ILE A 197 12.68 6.22 11.16
CA ILE A 197 12.18 4.85 11.25
C ILE A 197 12.56 4.29 12.62
N PRO A 198 11.59 3.92 13.48
CA PRO A 198 11.88 3.22 14.71
C PRO A 198 12.67 1.91 14.46
N PRO A 199 13.56 1.51 15.37
CA PRO A 199 14.16 0.17 15.31
C PRO A 199 13.06 -0.90 15.41
N VAL A 200 13.23 -2.01 14.67
CA VAL A 200 12.35 -3.20 14.74
C VAL A 200 12.68 -4.03 15.98
#